data_AF-A0A855ME79-F1
#
_entry.id   AF-A0A855ME79-F1
#
_cell.length_a   1.000
_cell.length_b   1.000
_cell.length_c   1.000
_cell.angle_alpha   90.00
_cell.angle_beta   90.00
_cell.angle_gamma   90.00
#
_symmetry.space_group_name_H-M   'P 1'
#
loop_
_entity.id
_entity.type
_entity.pdbx_description
1 polymer ?
#
loop_
_entity_poly.entity_id
_entity_poly.type
_entity_poly.pdbx_seq_one_letter_code
_entity_poly.pdbx_strand_id
1 'polypeptide(L)' 'MKCPSCGGAELVSMVKGVSYTFREHTVEIEIQGDHCPECGEAVLNKEESEELRAKIRKARDEIILKHTT' A
#
# COMPACT_ATOMS: atom_id res chain seq x y z
N MET A 1 15.93 5.69 -7.29
CA MET A 1 15.53 6.24 -8.62
C MET A 1 14.54 7.38 -8.42
N LYS A 2 14.39 8.31 -9.38
CA LYS A 2 13.31 9.31 -9.30
C LYS A 2 11.94 8.63 -9.31
N CYS A 3 10.98 9.22 -8.59
CA CYS A 3 9.62 8.71 -8.56
C CYS A 3 9.03 8.63 -9.99
N PRO A 4 8.52 7.46 -10.41
CA PRO A 4 7.95 7.30 -11.76
C PRO A 4 6.59 7.98 -11.92
N SER A 5 5.92 8.31 -10.81
CA SER A 5 4.58 8.89 -10.80
C SER A 5 4.62 10.42 -10.91
N CYS A 6 5.47 11.10 -10.14
CA CYS A 6 5.56 12.56 -10.12
C CYS A 6 6.87 13.16 -10.67
N GLY A 7 7.95 12.38 -10.77
CA GLY A 7 9.27 12.85 -11.20
C GLY A 7 10.01 13.79 -10.23
N GLY A 8 9.42 14.11 -9.07
CA GLY A 8 9.91 15.12 -8.14
C GLY A 8 11.08 14.64 -7.27
N ALA A 9 10.82 13.77 -6.30
CA ALA A 9 11.85 13.23 -5.40
C ALA A 9 12.41 11.86 -5.83
N GLU A 10 13.59 11.53 -5.30
CA GLU A 10 14.07 10.15 -5.29
C GLU A 10 13.24 9.31 -4.32
N LEU A 11 13.02 8.04 -4.69
CA LEU A 11 12.37 7.08 -3.82
C LEU A 11 13.30 6.69 -2.66
N VAL A 12 12.71 6.50 -1.49
CA VAL A 12 13.41 6.14 -0.25
C VAL A 12 12.84 4.82 0.28
N SER A 13 13.72 3.86 0.53
CA SER A 13 13.33 2.57 1.12
C SER A 13 12.87 2.77 2.57
N MET A 14 11.60 2.49 2.84
CA MET A 14 11.00 2.62 4.17
C MET A 14 9.76 1.74 4.33
N VAL A 15 9.32 1.55 5.57
CA VAL A 15 7.98 1.05 5.87
C VAL A 15 7.05 2.26 5.98
N LYS A 16 5.96 2.25 5.22
CA LYS A 16 4.95 3.30 5.26
C LYS A 16 3.56 2.73 5.07
N GLY A 17 2.57 3.35 5.70
CA GLY A 17 1.16 3.04 5.50
C GLY A 17 0.67 3.50 4.12
N VAL A 18 0.02 2.60 3.39
CA VAL A 18 -0.71 2.89 2.16
C VAL A 18 -2.20 2.71 2.39
N SER A 19 -3.00 3.69 1.97
CA SER A 19 -4.46 3.62 2.10
C SER A 19 -5.05 2.61 1.12
N TYR A 20 -5.86 1.68 1.62
CA TYR A 20 -6.62 0.73 0.84
C TYR A 20 -8.11 0.90 1.12
N THR A 21 -8.88 1.23 0.08
CA THR A 21 -10.34 1.40 0.18
C THR A 21 -11.06 0.23 -0.50
N PHE A 22 -11.95 -0.43 0.23
CA PHE A 22 -12.81 -1.50 -0.28
C PHE A 22 -14.21 -1.39 0.33
N ARG A 23 -15.25 -1.38 -0.53
CA ARG A 23 -16.66 -1.22 -0.12
C ARG A 23 -16.86 -0.03 0.84
N GLU A 24 -16.36 1.14 0.46
CA GLU A 24 -16.47 2.38 1.26
C GLU A 24 -15.71 2.36 2.61
N HIS A 25 -15.01 1.27 2.93
CA HIS A 25 -14.14 1.18 4.10
C HIS A 25 -12.69 1.39 3.69
N THR A 26 -12.03 2.36 4.32
CA THR A 26 -10.59 2.62 4.15
C THR A 26 -9.82 2.05 5.34
N VAL A 27 -8.76 1.31 5.05
CA VAL A 27 -7.78 0.83 6.03
C VAL A 27 -6.39 1.24 5.59
N GLU A 28 -5.48 1.39 6.56
CA GLU A 28 -4.07 1.62 6.29
C GLU A 28 -3.32 0.29 6.32
N ILE A 29 -2.53 0.03 5.29
CA ILE A 29 -1.69 -1.17 5.19
C ILE A 29 -0.24 -0.72 5.22
N GLU A 30 0.48 -1.04 6.30
CA GLU A 30 1.92 -0.81 6.35
C GLU A 30 2.65 -1.76 5.40
N ILE A 31 3.55 -1.24 4.56
CA ILE A 31 4.33 -2.04 3.63
C ILE A 31 5.74 -1.48 3.48
N GLN A 32 6.73 -2.38 3.46
CA GLN A 32 8.11 -2.06 3.08
C GLN A 32 8.18 -1.84 1.56
N GLY A 33 8.92 -0.84 1.14
CA GLY A 33 9.20 -0.59 -0.27
C GLY A 33 9.92 0.73 -0.50
N ASP A 34 10.07 1.10 -1.76
CA ASP A 34 10.63 2.37 -2.16
C ASP A 34 9.50 3.41 -2.28
N HIS A 35 9.41 4.31 -1.29
CA HIS A 35 8.34 5.32 -1.21
C HIS A 35 8.80 6.70 -1.66
N CYS A 36 7.95 7.39 -2.41
CA CYS A 36 8.15 8.79 -2.73
C CYS A 36 7.75 9.67 -1.53
N PRO A 37 8.64 10.52 -1.01
CA PRO A 37 8.30 11.41 0.10
C PRO A 37 7.37 12.55 -0.30
N GLU A 38 7.26 12.88 -1.61
CA GLU A 38 6.46 14.00 -2.10
C GLU A 38 5.01 13.62 -2.41
N CYS A 39 4.79 12.57 -3.22
CA CYS A 39 3.44 12.17 -3.64
C CYS A 39 2.92 10.90 -2.98
N GLY A 40 3.78 10.16 -2.26
CA GLY A 40 3.40 8.92 -1.60
C GLY A 40 3.34 7.66 -2.49
N GLU A 41 3.77 7.74 -3.75
CA GLU A 41 3.92 6.56 -4.62
C GLU A 41 4.81 5.51 -3.97
N ALA A 42 4.43 4.24 -4.04
CA ALA A 42 5.23 3.11 -3.57
C ALA A 42 5.64 2.22 -4.74
N VAL A 43 6.94 2.01 -4.92
CA VAL A 43 7.49 1.03 -5.86
C VAL A 43 7.93 -0.18 -5.06
N LEU A 44 7.33 -1.33 -5.37
CA LEU A 44 7.55 -2.58 -4.64
C LEU A 44 8.29 -3.59 -5.53
N ASN A 45 9.21 -4.34 -4.93
CA ASN A 45 9.75 -5.53 -5.56
C ASN A 45 8.72 -6.68 -5.54
N LYS A 46 9.14 -7.87 -5.99
CA LYS A 46 8.24 -9.02 -6.10
C LYS A 46 7.75 -9.48 -4.72
N GLU A 47 8.65 -9.61 -3.77
CA GLU A 47 8.39 -10.09 -2.41
C GLU A 47 7.47 -9.13 -1.65
N GLU A 48 7.76 -7.83 -1.69
CA GLU A 48 6.94 -6.76 -1.12
C GLU A 48 5.54 -6.71 -1.77
N SER A 49 5.46 -6.92 -3.08
CA SER A 49 4.18 -7.00 -3.79
C SER A 49 3.35 -8.21 -3.35
N GLU A 50 3.98 -9.36 -3.11
CA GLU A 50 3.31 -10.55 -2.60
C GLU A 50 2.80 -10.34 -1.17
N GLU A 51 3.59 -9.68 -0.32
CA GLU A 51 3.19 -9.29 1.03
C GLU A 51 1.99 -8.33 1.00
N LEU A 52 2.03 -7.27 0.19
CA LEU A 52 0.91 -6.33 0.03
C LEU A 52 -0.37 -7.06 -0.40
N ARG A 53 -0.27 -7.98 -1.38
CA ARG A 53 -1.41 -8.78 -1.83
C ARG A 53 -1.99 -9.65 -0.70
N ALA A 54 -1.14 -10.23 0.15
CA ALA A 54 -1.61 -10.99 1.31
C ALA A 54 -2.33 -10.12 2.33
N LYS A 55 -1.80 -8.92 2.64
CA LYS A 55 -2.43 -7.95 3.54
C LYS A 55 -3.76 -7.44 2.98
N ILE A 56 -3.85 -7.16 1.68
CA ILE A 56 -5.10 -6.78 1.02
C ILE A 56 -6.16 -7.88 1.12
N ARG A 57 -5.80 -9.16 0.88
CA ARG A 57 -6.76 -10.27 1.04
C ARG A 57 -7.32 -10.33 2.46
N LYS A 58 -6.43 -10.27 3.46
CA LYS A 58 -6.82 -10.24 4.87
C LYS A 58 -7.76 -9.05 5.19
N ALA A 59 -7.40 -7.85 4.73
CA ALA A 59 -8.23 -6.66 4.93
C ALA A 59 -9.63 -6.82 4.32
N ARG A 60 -9.73 -7.39 3.11
CA ARG A 60 -11.02 -7.67 2.47
C ARG A 60 -11.85 -8.67 3.27
N ASP A 61 -11.24 -9.78 3.70
CA ASP A 61 -11.93 -10.82 4.48
C ASP A 61 -12.47 -10.24 5.79
N GLU A 62 -11.68 -9.42 6.48
CA GLU A 62 -12.10 -8.73 7.71
C GLU A 62 -13.24 -7.72 7.46
N ILE A 63 -13.17 -6.93 6.38
CA ILE A 63 -14.24 -5.99 6.02
C ILE A 63 -15.53 -6.75 5.72
N ILE A 64 -15.45 -7.84 4.95
CA ILE A 64 -16.61 -8.68 4.61
C ILE A 64 -17.23 -9.28 5.87
N LEU A 65 -16.42 -9.89 6.74
CA LEU A 65 -16.90 -10.51 7.97
C LEU A 65 -17.60 -9.52 8.90
N LYS A 66 -17.10 -8.28 9.00
CA LYS A 66 -17.65 -7.24 9.87
C LYS A 66 -18.94 -6.60 9.35
N HIS A 67 -19.19 -6.64 8.04
CA HIS A 67 -20.26 -5.83 7.40
C HIS A 67 -21.23 -6.64 6.53
N THR A 68 -21.16 -7.97 6.58
CA THR A 68 -22.21 -8.81 6.01
C THR A 68 -23.25 -9.06 7.10
N THR A 69 -24.37 -8.34 7.05
CA THR A 69 -25.61 -8.62 7.79
C THR A 69 -26.70 -9.01 6.82
#